data_AF-A0A3B8VZ94-F1
#
_entry.id   AF-A0A3B8VZ94-F1
#
_cell.length_a   1.000
_cell.length_b   1.000
_cell.length_c   1.000
_cell.angle_alpha   90.00
_cell.angle_beta   90.00
_cell.angle_gamma   90.00
#
_symmetry.space_group_name_H-M   'P 1'
#
loop_
_entity.id
_entity.type
_entity.pdbx_description
1 polymer ?
#
loop_
_entity_poly.entity_id
_entity_poly.type
_entity_poly.pdbx_seq_one_letter_code
_entity_poly.pdbx_strand_id
1 'polypeptide(L)'
;EGIYFEDFENVDEGWGPFTAAKPSSYTTHLSNRNEGYTNDVLLGNWSLKTWREGNGEVYRTSPAIIQFDSNQRYHLAFVYQASKDNVYGVSVRSAKTGDELLAATLDGAGRFAQDFTTGNADDYYVVITKNGDGTFLLDNFMLVKQEEKQ
;
A
#
# COMPACT_ATOMS: atom_id res chain seq x y z
N GLU A 1 4.24 -2.91 21.70
CA GLU A 1 4.10 -2.14 20.43
C GLU A 1 4.71 -2.89 19.25
N GLY A 2 3.96 -3.09 18.17
CA GLY A 2 4.46 -3.71 16.93
C GLY A 2 4.50 -2.68 15.82
N ILE A 3 5.66 -2.48 15.20
CA ILE A 3 5.87 -1.55 14.08
C ILE A 3 6.42 -2.32 12.90
N TYR A 4 5.79 -2.16 11.74
CA TYR A 4 6.33 -2.56 10.45
C TYR A 4 6.63 -1.30 9.65
N PHE A 5 7.83 -1.26 9.04
CA PHE A 5 8.27 -0.15 8.21
C PHE A 5 9.00 -0.68 6.97
N GLU A 6 8.68 -0.13 5.81
CA GLU A 6 9.29 -0.46 4.52
C GLU A 6 9.52 0.83 3.71
N ASP A 7 10.79 1.14 3.47
CA ASP A 7 11.26 2.24 2.61
C ASP A 7 11.76 1.77 1.23
N PHE A 8 11.67 0.47 0.96
CA PHE A 8 12.08 -0.18 -0.30
C PHE A 8 13.59 -0.16 -0.61
N GLU A 9 14.44 0.31 0.29
CA GLU A 9 15.88 0.41 0.04
C GLU A 9 16.63 -0.92 0.23
N ASN A 10 16.03 -1.86 0.97
CA ASN A 10 16.67 -3.13 1.37
C ASN A 10 15.79 -4.37 1.09
N VAL A 11 14.94 -4.30 0.05
CA VAL A 11 14.11 -5.43 -0.38
C VAL A 11 14.98 -6.45 -1.10
N ASP A 12 14.97 -7.70 -0.62
CA ASP A 12 15.70 -8.83 -1.23
C ASP A 12 15.08 -9.22 -2.58
N GLU A 13 13.77 -9.44 -2.59
CA GLU A 13 12.99 -9.72 -3.80
C GLU A 13 11.53 -9.24 -3.68
N GLY A 14 10.87 -9.07 -4.83
CA GLY A 14 9.46 -8.69 -4.88
C GLY A 14 9.23 -7.21 -4.54
N TRP A 15 8.17 -6.94 -3.77
CA TRP A 15 7.64 -5.58 -3.52
C TRP A 15 7.52 -5.28 -2.01
N GLY A 16 8.46 -5.78 -1.20
CA GLY A 16 8.41 -5.67 0.26
C GLY A 16 7.23 -6.46 0.84
N PRO A 17 6.32 -5.84 1.63
CA PRO A 17 5.17 -6.55 2.20
C PRO A 17 4.06 -6.84 1.16
N PHE A 18 4.18 -6.34 -0.06
CA PHE A 18 3.12 -6.38 -1.07
C PHE A 18 3.26 -7.53 -2.05
N THR A 19 2.11 -7.99 -2.54
CA THR A 19 1.99 -8.97 -3.62
C THR A 19 0.87 -8.56 -4.57
N ALA A 20 0.89 -9.08 -5.80
CA ALA A 20 -0.19 -8.84 -6.76
C ALA A 20 -1.54 -9.30 -6.18
N ALA A 21 -2.56 -8.43 -6.26
CA ALA A 21 -3.90 -8.74 -5.76
C ALA A 21 -4.72 -9.59 -6.75
N LYS A 22 -4.29 -9.62 -8.02
CA LYS A 22 -4.94 -10.35 -9.11
C LYS A 22 -3.91 -10.75 -10.18
N PRO A 23 -4.25 -11.66 -11.11
CA PRO A 23 -3.46 -11.87 -12.31
C PRO A 23 -3.21 -10.55 -13.04
N SER A 24 -1.95 -10.27 -13.32
CA SER A 24 -1.45 -8.95 -13.67
C SER A 24 -0.39 -9.07 -14.77
N SER A 25 -0.20 -7.99 -15.53
CA SER A 25 0.92 -7.85 -16.48
C SER A 25 2.27 -7.61 -15.79
N TYR A 26 2.29 -7.55 -14.45
CA TYR A 26 3.46 -7.29 -13.60
C TYR A 26 4.19 -6.00 -13.97
N THR A 27 3.42 -4.95 -14.19
CA THR A 27 3.90 -3.58 -14.42
C THR A 27 4.04 -2.78 -13.13
N THR A 28 3.96 -3.48 -11.99
CA THR A 28 4.35 -3.01 -10.67
C THR A 28 5.77 -3.50 -10.37
N HIS A 29 6.66 -2.61 -9.94
CA HIS A 29 8.07 -2.91 -9.67
C HIS A 29 8.70 -1.86 -8.75
N LEU A 30 9.88 -2.17 -8.20
CA LEU A 30 10.71 -1.18 -7.54
C LEU A 30 11.40 -0.32 -8.60
N SER A 31 11.09 0.98 -8.63
CA SER A 31 11.75 1.95 -9.50
C SER A 31 13.02 2.46 -8.83
N ASN A 32 14.08 2.67 -9.62
CA ASN A 32 15.38 3.16 -9.15
C ASN A 32 15.62 4.61 -9.56
N ARG A 33 16.27 5.39 -8.67
CA ARG A 33 16.68 6.76 -8.92
C ARG A 33 17.89 6.82 -9.86
N ASN A 34 17.67 7.45 -11.01
CA ASN A 34 18.72 7.87 -11.93
C ASN A 34 18.54 9.35 -12.27
N GLU A 35 19.37 10.20 -11.65
CA GLU A 35 19.26 11.66 -11.75
C GLU A 35 19.32 12.15 -13.21
N GLY A 36 18.40 13.05 -13.57
CA GLY A 36 18.28 13.58 -14.93
C GLY A 36 17.51 12.67 -15.91
N TYR A 37 17.21 11.43 -15.54
CA TYR A 37 16.50 10.48 -16.41
C TYR A 37 15.19 9.97 -15.82
N THR A 38 15.11 9.80 -14.50
CA THR A 38 13.93 9.26 -13.81
C THR A 38 13.38 10.23 -12.79
N ASN A 39 12.05 10.32 -12.69
CA ASN A 39 11.33 11.00 -11.62
C ASN A 39 10.41 10.02 -10.89
N ASP A 40 10.86 8.76 -10.77
CA ASP A 40 10.06 7.61 -10.31
C ASP A 40 10.39 7.20 -8.87
N VAL A 41 11.01 8.07 -8.07
CA VAL A 41 11.41 7.78 -6.69
C VAL A 41 11.01 8.95 -5.81
N LEU A 42 10.31 8.67 -4.72
CA LEU A 42 9.85 9.68 -3.77
C LEU A 42 10.96 10.03 -2.78
N LEU A 43 11.57 9.03 -2.13
CA LEU A 43 12.64 9.18 -1.16
C LEU A 43 13.74 8.14 -1.43
N GLY A 44 14.94 8.34 -0.88
CA GLY A 44 16.04 7.38 -1.07
C GLY A 44 16.42 7.14 -2.54
N ASN A 45 16.65 5.88 -2.91
CA ASN A 45 16.94 5.46 -4.28
C ASN A 45 15.85 4.57 -4.87
N TRP A 46 14.90 4.08 -4.07
CA TRP A 46 13.89 3.13 -4.49
C TRP A 46 12.50 3.55 -4.01
N SER A 47 11.51 3.26 -4.84
CA SER A 47 10.10 3.36 -4.44
C SER A 47 9.30 2.28 -5.16
N LEU A 48 8.12 1.93 -4.65
CA LEU A 48 7.22 1.01 -5.33
C LEU A 48 6.39 1.76 -6.38
N LYS A 49 6.56 1.40 -7.66
CA LYS A 49 5.87 2.01 -8.79
C LYS A 49 4.87 1.05 -9.44
N THR A 50 3.69 1.54 -9.79
CA THR A 50 2.73 0.87 -10.68
C THR A 50 2.25 1.80 -11.78
N TRP A 51 1.94 1.25 -12.96
CA TRP A 51 1.52 2.06 -14.11
C TRP A 51 0.42 1.41 -14.97
N ARG A 52 0.70 0.30 -15.65
CA ARG A 52 -0.18 -0.28 -16.69
C ARG A 52 -1.00 -1.47 -16.19
N GLU A 53 -1.28 -1.47 -14.90
CA GLU A 53 -2.12 -2.48 -14.27
C GLU A 53 -3.59 -2.33 -14.67
N GLY A 54 -4.32 -3.44 -14.67
CA GLY A 54 -5.78 -3.39 -14.88
C GLY A 54 -6.50 -2.71 -13.72
N ASN A 55 -7.71 -2.20 -13.97
CA ASN A 55 -8.56 -1.60 -12.92
C ASN A 55 -8.99 -2.61 -11.84
N GLY A 56 -9.36 -2.11 -10.67
CA GLY A 56 -9.66 -2.87 -9.45
C GLY A 56 -8.45 -2.94 -8.51
N GLU A 57 -8.39 -3.97 -7.67
CA GLU A 57 -7.26 -4.20 -6.76
C GLU A 57 -5.97 -4.48 -7.56
N VAL A 58 -4.90 -3.76 -7.25
CA VAL A 58 -3.62 -3.85 -7.97
C VAL A 58 -2.64 -4.75 -7.21
N TYR A 59 -2.27 -4.32 -6.01
CA TYR A 59 -1.44 -5.07 -5.09
C TYR A 59 -1.93 -4.88 -3.66
N ARG A 60 -1.67 -5.87 -2.82
CA ARG A 60 -2.11 -5.92 -1.43
C ARG A 60 -1.04 -6.49 -0.52
N THR A 61 -1.13 -6.19 0.78
CA THR A 61 -0.25 -6.78 1.79
C THR A 61 -0.40 -8.31 1.80
N SER A 62 0.72 -9.01 1.91
CA SER A 62 0.74 -10.47 2.04
C SER A 62 0.41 -10.88 3.47
N PRO A 63 -0.57 -11.77 3.71
CA PRO A 63 -0.85 -12.28 5.04
C PRO A 63 0.31 -13.10 5.64
N ALA A 64 1.27 -13.53 4.82
CA ALA A 64 2.48 -14.21 5.29
C ALA A 64 3.52 -13.24 5.89
N ILE A 65 3.41 -11.94 5.63
CA ILE A 65 4.32 -10.90 6.11
C ILE A 65 3.61 -10.01 7.14
N ILE A 66 2.40 -9.54 6.81
CA ILE A 66 1.57 -8.71 7.67
C ILE A 66 0.27 -9.44 7.94
N GLN A 67 0.15 -9.96 9.16
CA GLN A 67 -1.09 -10.54 9.68
C GLN A 67 -1.72 -9.56 10.67
N PHE A 68 -2.99 -9.22 10.44
CA PHE A 68 -3.74 -8.34 11.33
C PHE A 68 -4.48 -9.15 12.38
N ASP A 69 -4.23 -8.84 13.66
CA ASP A 69 -5.04 -9.35 14.77
C ASP A 69 -6.48 -8.83 14.72
N SER A 70 -7.43 -9.62 15.19
CA SER A 70 -8.83 -9.23 15.31
C SER A 70 -9.06 -8.21 16.42
N ASN A 71 -10.06 -7.33 16.25
CA ASN A 71 -10.44 -6.29 17.22
C ASN A 71 -9.27 -5.39 17.66
N GLN A 72 -8.32 -5.15 16.76
CA GLN A 72 -7.07 -4.46 17.06
C GLN A 72 -6.99 -3.16 16.23
N ARG A 73 -6.60 -2.07 16.89
CA ARG A 73 -6.37 -0.78 16.24
C ARG A 73 -4.98 -0.69 15.65
N TYR A 74 -4.89 -0.18 14.42
CA TYR A 74 -3.66 0.06 13.69
C TYR A 74 -3.61 1.49 13.16
N HIS A 75 -2.40 2.04 13.08
CA HIS A 75 -2.09 3.25 12.33
C HIS A 75 -1.40 2.87 11.03
N LEU A 76 -1.98 3.25 9.89
CA LEU A 76 -1.42 3.05 8.56
C LEU A 76 -0.97 4.39 7.99
N ALA A 77 0.28 4.46 7.53
CA ALA A 77 0.80 5.63 6.85
C ALA A 77 1.78 5.28 5.72
N PHE A 78 1.84 6.13 4.71
CA PHE A 78 2.84 6.06 3.63
C PHE A 78 2.89 7.40 2.89
N VAL A 79 3.97 7.66 2.15
CA VAL A 79 4.01 8.75 1.18
C VAL A 79 3.68 8.21 -0.20
N TYR A 80 3.05 9.03 -1.03
CA TYR A 80 2.63 8.61 -2.35
C TYR A 80 2.68 9.74 -3.37
N GLN A 81 2.65 9.35 -4.64
CA GLN A 81 2.36 10.25 -5.75
C GLN A 81 1.52 9.56 -6.81
N ALA A 82 0.34 10.10 -7.09
CA ALA A 82 -0.52 9.74 -8.20
C ALA A 82 -0.36 10.75 -9.35
N SER A 83 -0.24 10.25 -10.58
CA SER A 83 -0.12 11.13 -11.76
C SER A 83 -1.44 11.75 -12.22
N LYS A 84 -2.57 11.25 -11.71
CA LYS A 84 -3.93 11.60 -12.12
C LYS A 84 -4.88 11.47 -10.94
N ASP A 85 -5.78 12.44 -10.81
CA ASP A 85 -6.78 12.46 -9.75
C ASP A 85 -7.86 11.41 -10.00
N ASN A 86 -8.44 10.88 -8.92
CA ASN A 86 -9.51 9.88 -8.92
C ASN A 86 -9.16 8.55 -9.62
N VAL A 87 -7.86 8.27 -9.83
CA VAL A 87 -7.41 7.01 -10.45
C VAL A 87 -6.98 5.99 -9.41
N TYR A 88 -6.25 6.40 -8.37
CA TYR A 88 -5.73 5.48 -7.36
C TYR A 88 -6.40 5.69 -6.01
N GLY A 89 -6.52 4.60 -5.25
CA GLY A 89 -7.02 4.63 -3.88
C GLY A 89 -6.33 3.60 -3.01
N VAL A 90 -6.53 3.73 -1.71
CA VAL A 90 -6.17 2.71 -0.71
C VAL A 90 -7.42 2.24 0.00
N SER A 91 -7.51 0.94 0.25
CA SER A 91 -8.55 0.36 1.10
C SER A 91 -7.96 -0.64 2.10
N VAL A 92 -8.66 -0.85 3.21
CA VAL A 92 -8.43 -1.96 4.13
C VAL A 92 -9.66 -2.86 4.12
N ARG A 93 -9.49 -4.11 3.67
CA ARG A 93 -10.62 -5.00 3.36
C ARG A 93 -10.43 -6.41 3.90
N SER A 94 -11.52 -7.12 4.15
CA SER A 94 -11.55 -8.57 4.35
C SER A 94 -12.13 -9.25 3.10
N ALA A 95 -11.45 -10.28 2.59
CA ALA A 95 -11.96 -11.06 1.46
C ALA A 95 -13.08 -12.02 1.91
N LYS A 96 -13.03 -12.51 3.14
CA LYS A 96 -14.02 -13.44 3.72
C LYS A 96 -15.35 -12.75 4.00
N THR A 97 -15.34 -11.56 4.60
CA THR A 97 -16.58 -10.86 5.00
C THR A 97 -17.03 -9.82 3.98
N GLY A 98 -16.12 -9.31 3.15
CA GLY A 98 -16.38 -8.19 2.25
C GLY A 98 -16.33 -6.82 2.94
N ASP A 99 -15.99 -6.77 4.23
CA ASP A 99 -15.88 -5.53 4.98
C ASP A 99 -14.82 -4.62 4.38
N GLU A 100 -15.10 -3.31 4.36
CA GLU A 100 -14.15 -2.25 4.03
C GLU A 100 -14.06 -1.30 5.21
N LEU A 101 -12.95 -1.38 5.95
CA LEU A 101 -12.74 -0.62 7.19
C LEU A 101 -12.23 0.79 6.92
N LEU A 102 -11.60 0.97 5.77
CA LEU A 102 -10.99 2.21 5.34
C LEU A 102 -11.01 2.24 3.82
N ALA A 103 -11.34 3.40 3.25
CA ALA A 103 -11.22 3.69 1.83
C ALA A 103 -10.86 5.17 1.63
N ALA A 104 -9.89 5.46 0.78
CA ALA A 104 -9.52 6.83 0.44
C ALA A 104 -8.98 6.92 -0.99
N THR A 105 -9.36 7.99 -1.69
CA THR A 105 -8.74 8.41 -2.95
C THR A 105 -7.37 9.03 -2.67
N LEU A 106 -6.41 8.79 -3.57
CA LEU A 106 -5.04 9.28 -3.48
C LEU A 106 -4.71 10.12 -4.71
N ASP A 107 -4.70 11.44 -4.54
CA ASP A 107 -4.53 12.43 -5.61
C ASP A 107 -3.24 13.23 -5.45
N GLY A 108 -2.59 13.56 -6.57
CA GLY A 108 -1.33 14.30 -6.56
C GLY A 108 -0.24 13.64 -5.72
N ALA A 109 0.65 14.45 -5.14
CA ALA A 109 1.69 13.99 -4.20
C ALA A 109 1.30 14.31 -2.76
N GLY A 110 1.51 13.39 -1.83
CA GLY A 110 1.14 13.61 -0.44
C GLY A 110 1.54 12.49 0.51
N ARG A 111 1.03 12.59 1.73
CA ARG A 111 1.15 11.56 2.78
C ARG A 111 -0.24 11.08 3.13
N PHE A 112 -0.43 9.77 3.08
CA PHE A 112 -1.59 9.11 3.66
C PHE A 112 -1.25 8.71 5.10
N ALA A 113 -2.15 8.96 6.06
CA ALA A 113 -2.01 8.55 7.44
C ALA A 113 -3.39 8.48 8.10
N GLN A 114 -3.85 7.28 8.43
CA GLN A 114 -5.16 7.04 9.04
C GLN A 114 -5.13 5.83 9.97
N ASP A 115 -6.00 5.86 10.97
CA ASP A 115 -6.22 4.73 11.86
C ASP A 115 -7.40 3.89 11.38
N PHE A 116 -7.34 2.58 11.62
CA PHE A 116 -8.47 1.68 11.47
C PHE A 116 -8.45 0.62 12.57
N THR A 117 -9.61 0.04 12.86
CA THR A 117 -9.76 -1.04 13.82
C THR A 117 -10.31 -2.26 13.10
N THR A 118 -9.60 -3.38 13.20
CA THR A 118 -10.07 -4.64 12.62
C THR A 118 -11.31 -5.16 13.35
N GLY A 119 -12.17 -5.87 12.65
CA GLY A 119 -13.27 -6.62 13.24
C GLY A 119 -12.85 -8.04 13.64
N ASN A 120 -13.81 -8.96 13.63
CA ASN A 120 -13.60 -10.38 13.96
C ASN A 120 -12.99 -11.21 12.82
N ALA A 121 -12.86 -10.65 11.61
CA ALA A 121 -12.18 -11.34 10.52
C ALA A 121 -10.67 -11.41 10.77
N ASP A 122 -10.04 -12.45 10.21
CA ASP A 122 -8.62 -12.80 10.37
C ASP A 122 -7.84 -12.62 9.06
N ASP A 123 -8.47 -12.08 8.02
CA ASP A 123 -7.94 -11.98 6.67
C ASP A 123 -7.94 -10.53 6.13
N TYR A 124 -7.92 -9.55 7.02
CA TYR A 124 -7.80 -8.15 6.61
C TYR A 124 -6.50 -7.93 5.84
N TYR A 125 -6.53 -7.06 4.84
CA TYR A 125 -5.36 -6.64 4.07
C TYR A 125 -5.48 -5.17 3.64
N VAL A 126 -4.34 -4.50 3.50
CA VAL A 126 -4.26 -3.18 2.86
C VAL A 126 -4.08 -3.40 1.36
N VAL A 127 -4.84 -2.68 0.54
CA VAL A 127 -4.81 -2.82 -0.93
C VAL A 127 -4.78 -1.45 -1.60
N ILE A 128 -3.98 -1.35 -2.66
CA ILE A 128 -4.03 -0.23 -3.60
C ILE A 128 -4.96 -0.58 -4.76
N THR A 129 -5.90 0.30 -5.06
CA THR A 129 -6.90 0.13 -6.11
C THR A 129 -6.65 1.13 -7.25
N LYS A 130 -7.08 0.76 -8.46
CA LYS A 130 -6.96 1.58 -9.67
C LYS A 130 -8.28 1.64 -10.42
N ASN A 131 -8.67 2.82 -10.91
CA ASN A 131 -9.82 3.03 -11.77
C ASN A 131 -9.52 4.10 -12.83
N GLY A 132 -8.96 3.67 -13.96
CA GLY A 132 -8.53 4.57 -15.04
C GLY A 132 -7.03 4.46 -15.30
N ASP A 133 -6.48 5.42 -16.03
CA ASP A 133 -5.08 5.41 -16.44
C ASP A 133 -4.24 6.41 -15.65
N GLY A 134 -3.09 5.95 -15.16
CA GLY A 134 -2.16 6.78 -14.41
C GLY A 134 -1.01 5.94 -13.86
N THR A 135 0.01 6.61 -13.34
CA THR A 135 1.10 6.02 -12.56
C THR A 135 0.89 6.33 -11.09
N PHE A 136 1.28 5.40 -10.23
CA PHE A 136 1.27 5.58 -8.79
C PHE A 136 2.59 5.11 -8.19
N LEU A 137 3.12 5.92 -7.28
CA LEU A 137 4.31 5.66 -6.49
C LEU A 137 3.92 5.58 -5.02
N LEU A 138 4.53 4.65 -4.30
CA LEU A 138 4.38 4.48 -2.85
C LEU A 138 5.76 4.30 -2.22
N ASP A 139 5.96 4.95 -1.09
CA ASP A 139 7.23 4.90 -0.34
C ASP A 139 6.96 5.09 1.17
N ASN A 140 7.92 4.71 2.03
CA ASN A 140 7.84 4.75 3.50
C ASN A 140 6.53 4.17 4.06
N PHE A 141 6.19 2.95 3.66
CA PHE A 141 5.03 2.23 4.20
C PHE A 141 5.24 1.91 5.67
N MET A 142 4.27 2.30 6.49
CA MET A 142 4.31 2.14 7.93
C MET A 142 2.99 1.59 8.44
N LEU A 143 3.09 0.58 9.30
CA LEU A 143 1.97 0.03 10.03
C LEU A 143 2.35 -0.09 11.51
N VAL A 144 1.56 0.53 12.39
CA VAL A 144 1.79 0.49 13.84
C VAL A 144 0.57 -0.14 14.52
N LYS A 145 0.78 -1.25 15.23
CA LYS A 145 -0.21 -1.84 16.13
C LYS A 145 -0.26 -1.00 17.40
N GLN A 146 -1.39 -0.34 17.65
CA GLN A 146 -1.59 0.51 18.82
C GLN A 146 -1.96 -0.33 20.05
N GLU A 147 -1.41 -0.01 21.23
CA GLU A 147 -1.84 -0.69 22.46
C GLU A 147 -3.22 -0.18 22.90
N GLU A 148 -4.06 -1.07 23.42
CA GLU A 148 -5.26 -0.66 24.14
C GLU A 148 -4.81 0.15 25.36
N LYS A 149 -5.25 1.40 25.46
CA LYS A 149 -5.09 2.16 26.70
C LYS A 149 -5.90 1.44 27.78
N GLN A 150 -5.19 0.85 28.75
CA GLN A 150 -5.76 0.36 30.02
C GLN A 150 -6.44 1.50 30.78
#